data_AF-A0A1B8A6J4-F1
#
_entry.id   AF-A0A1B8A6J4-F1
#
_cell.length_a   1.000
_cell.length_b   1.000
_cell.length_c   1.000
_cell.angle_alpha   90.00
_cell.angle_beta   90.00
_cell.angle_gamma   90.00
#
_symmetry.space_group_name_H-M   'P 1'
#
loop_
_entity.id
_entity.type
_entity.pdbx_description
1 polymer ?
#
loop_
_entity_poly.entity_id
_entity_poly.type
_entity_poly.pdbx_seq_one_letter_code
_entity_poly.pdbx_strand_id
1 'polypeptide(L)'
;MSQKKGILSVICAGRQSNQELSEVARALIVQAVEGGRSYRDVAEEAGCSAAAAFKIFQRWKTHQTLDKKCRSGRPRKLTVQQIRWQYLTNNNTPSYPQCVQ
;
A
#
# COMPACT_ATOMS: atom_id res chain seq x y z
N MET A 1 -29.11 -8.09 -12.41
CA MET A 1 -28.06 -8.59 -11.50
C MET A 1 -28.30 -7.99 -10.12
N SER A 2 -28.66 -8.82 -9.14
CA SER A 2 -29.06 -8.38 -7.80
C SER A 2 -27.84 -7.88 -7.03
N GLN A 3 -27.86 -6.61 -6.65
CA GLN A 3 -26.80 -5.96 -5.86
C GLN A 3 -26.83 -6.54 -4.44
N LYS A 4 -26.11 -7.63 -4.20
CA LYS A 4 -25.83 -8.08 -2.82
C LYS A 4 -24.93 -7.04 -2.16
N LYS A 5 -25.53 -6.10 -1.43
CA LYS A 5 -24.79 -5.11 -0.63
C LYS A 5 -24.33 -5.76 0.67
N GLY A 6 -23.28 -6.57 0.59
CA GLY A 6 -22.61 -7.11 1.77
C GLY A 6 -21.71 -6.08 2.45
N ILE A 7 -21.23 -6.41 3.66
CA ILE A 7 -20.43 -5.49 4.47
C ILE A 7 -19.13 -5.06 3.78
N LEU A 8 -18.56 -5.93 2.94
CA LEU A 8 -17.36 -5.65 2.16
C LEU A 8 -17.60 -4.54 1.13
N SER A 9 -18.78 -4.52 0.51
CA SER A 9 -19.19 -3.46 -0.42
C SER A 9 -19.28 -2.11 0.28
N VAL A 10 -19.80 -2.07 1.51
CA VAL A 10 -19.90 -0.84 2.30
C VAL A 10 -18.53 -0.31 2.69
N ILE A 11 -17.61 -1.17 3.12
CA ILE A 11 -16.26 -0.77 3.50
C ILE A 11 -15.44 -0.30 2.30
N CYS A 12 -15.67 -0.90 1.13
CA CYS A 12 -15.03 -0.48 -0.12
C CYS A 12 -15.73 0.70 -0.80
N ALA A 13 -16.86 1.19 -0.28
CA ALA A 13 -17.58 2.31 -0.84
C ALA A 13 -16.72 3.58 -0.79
N GLY A 14 -16.71 4.35 -1.90
CA GLY A 14 -15.94 5.59 -1.99
C GLY A 14 -14.44 5.42 -2.26
N ARG A 15 -13.94 4.21 -2.49
CA ARG A 15 -12.55 3.98 -2.90
C ARG A 15 -12.29 4.57 -4.30
N GLN A 16 -11.25 5.39 -4.43
CA GLN A 16 -10.81 5.93 -5.73
C GLN A 16 -10.13 4.85 -6.59
N SER A 17 -10.05 5.09 -7.90
CA SER A 17 -9.25 4.26 -8.79
C SER A 17 -7.78 4.26 -8.35
N ASN A 18 -7.12 3.10 -8.45
CA ASN A 18 -5.73 2.87 -8.01
C ASN A 18 -5.46 3.04 -6.51
N GLN A 19 -6.48 3.34 -5.70
CA GLN A 19 -6.34 3.38 -4.25
C GLN A 19 -6.23 1.95 -3.70
N GLU A 20 -5.31 1.77 -2.75
CA GLU A 20 -5.13 0.51 -2.04
C GLU A 20 -6.38 0.12 -1.23
N LEU A 21 -6.61 -1.18 -1.08
CA LEU A 21 -7.65 -1.68 -0.19
C LEU A 21 -7.25 -1.43 1.28
N SER A 22 -8.23 -1.04 2.09
CA SER A 22 -8.04 -0.92 3.53
C SER A 22 -7.65 -2.27 4.13
N GLU A 23 -7.00 -2.26 5.28
CA GLU A 23 -6.65 -3.49 6.00
C GLU A 23 -7.90 -4.30 6.35
N VAL A 24 -8.96 -3.64 6.82
CA VAL A 24 -10.25 -4.27 7.13
C VAL A 24 -10.86 -4.95 5.90
N ALA A 25 -10.84 -4.29 4.73
CA ALA A 25 -11.33 -4.90 3.50
C ALA A 25 -10.52 -6.15 3.12
N ARG A 26 -9.20 -6.13 3.31
CA ARG A 26 -8.33 -7.29 3.06
C ARG A 26 -8.61 -8.43 4.03
N ALA A 27 -8.84 -8.14 5.31
CA ALA A 27 -9.24 -9.13 6.31
C ALA A 27 -10.54 -9.84 5.91
N LEU A 28 -11.56 -9.06 5.51
CA LEU A 28 -12.84 -9.60 5.07
C LEU A 28 -12.72 -10.42 3.77
N ILE A 29 -11.87 -10.02 2.84
CA ILE A 29 -11.57 -10.81 1.64
C ILE A 29 -10.98 -12.17 2.02
N VAL A 30 -10.01 -12.18 2.94
CA VAL A 30 -9.39 -13.43 3.43
C VAL A 30 -10.45 -14.31 4.08
N GLN A 31 -11.22 -13.78 5.03
CA GLN A 31 -12.27 -14.52 5.74
C GLN A 31 -13.32 -15.10 4.76
N ALA A 32 -13.74 -14.32 3.76
CA ALA A 32 -14.72 -14.77 2.77
C ALA A 32 -14.18 -15.93 1.91
N VAL A 33 -12.90 -15.86 1.52
CA VAL A 33 -12.25 -16.93 0.73
C VAL A 33 -12.01 -18.18 1.57
N GLU A 34 -11.58 -18.04 2.83
CA GLU A 34 -11.45 -19.18 3.77
C GLU A 34 -12.81 -19.85 4.02
N GLY A 35 -13.89 -19.05 4.05
CA GLY A 35 -15.27 -19.54 4.09
C GLY A 35 -15.78 -20.20 2.79
N GLY A 36 -14.90 -20.40 1.79
CA GLY A 36 -15.22 -21.12 0.56
C GLY A 36 -15.87 -20.30 -0.55
N ARG A 37 -15.96 -18.97 -0.41
CA ARG A 37 -16.47 -18.12 -1.50
C ARG A 37 -15.48 -18.03 -2.64
N SER A 38 -15.99 -17.93 -3.86
CA SER A 38 -15.13 -17.78 -5.04
C SER A 38 -14.44 -16.41 -5.06
N TYR A 39 -13.21 -16.36 -5.58
CA TYR A 39 -12.48 -15.09 -5.73
C TYR A 39 -13.24 -14.07 -6.57
N ARG A 40 -14.04 -14.54 -7.55
CA ARG A 40 -14.79 -13.67 -8.44
C ARG A 40 -15.93 -12.97 -7.69
N ASP A 41 -16.68 -13.71 -6.89
CA ASP A 41 -17.80 -13.17 -6.12
C ASP A 41 -17.31 -12.16 -5.07
N VAL A 42 -16.22 -12.48 -4.39
CA VAL A 42 -15.62 -11.59 -3.38
C VAL A 42 -15.06 -10.33 -4.03
N ALA A 43 -14.45 -10.45 -5.20
CA ALA A 43 -13.91 -9.31 -5.93
C ALA A 43 -15.00 -8.38 -6.49
N GLU A 44 -16.12 -8.94 -6.96
CA GLU A 44 -17.28 -8.16 -7.42
C GLU A 44 -17.88 -7.36 -6.26
N GLU A 45 -18.00 -7.97 -5.08
CA GLU A 45 -18.48 -7.29 -3.86
C GLU A 45 -17.52 -6.19 -3.40
N ALA A 46 -16.19 -6.43 -3.47
CA ALA A 46 -15.16 -5.46 -3.09
C ALA A 46 -14.90 -4.36 -4.15
N GLY A 47 -15.46 -4.49 -5.36
CA GLY A 47 -15.14 -3.61 -6.49
C GLY A 47 -13.67 -3.68 -6.89
N CYS A 48 -13.04 -4.85 -6.84
CA CYS A 48 -11.65 -5.08 -7.27
C CYS A 48 -11.55 -6.18 -8.33
N SER A 49 -10.34 -6.45 -8.85
CA SER A 49 -10.15 -7.58 -9.76
C SER A 49 -10.03 -8.90 -8.98
N ALA A 50 -10.48 -10.01 -9.59
CA ALA A 50 -10.30 -11.34 -9.01
C ALA A 50 -8.82 -11.68 -8.74
N ALA A 51 -7.92 -11.18 -9.59
CA ALA A 51 -6.48 -11.30 -9.40
C ALA A 51 -5.98 -10.55 -8.15
N ALA A 52 -6.60 -9.41 -7.79
CA ALA A 52 -6.27 -8.70 -6.56
C ALA A 52 -6.70 -9.50 -5.33
N ALA A 53 -7.93 -10.02 -5.32
CA ALA A 53 -8.42 -10.90 -4.25
C ALA A 53 -7.52 -12.15 -4.07
N PHE A 54 -7.14 -12.80 -5.18
CA PHE A 54 -6.20 -13.91 -5.17
C PHE A 54 -4.84 -13.53 -4.57
N LYS A 55 -4.25 -12.39 -4.98
CA LYS A 55 -2.95 -11.93 -4.45
C LYS A 55 -3.01 -11.59 -2.95
N ILE A 56 -4.13 -11.06 -2.47
CA ILE A 56 -4.35 -10.80 -1.05
C ILE A 56 -4.36 -12.12 -0.28
N PHE A 57 -5.18 -13.08 -0.73
CA PHE A 57 -5.27 -14.39 -0.09
C PHE A 57 -3.94 -15.15 -0.13
N GLN A 58 -3.25 -15.15 -1.26
CA GLN A 58 -1.95 -15.81 -1.40
C GLN A 58 -0.90 -15.18 -0.47
N ARG A 59 -0.90 -13.85 -0.30
CA ARG A 59 -0.03 -13.15 0.65
C ARG A 59 -0.32 -13.58 2.09
N TRP A 60 -1.60 -13.64 2.45
CA TRP A 60 -2.02 -14.13 3.76
C TRP A 60 -1.53 -15.57 3.99
N LYS A 61 -1.74 -16.47 3.02
CA LYS A 61 -1.29 -17.85 3.09
C LYS A 61 0.22 -18.00 3.29
N THR A 62 1.02 -17.19 2.60
CA THR A 62 2.50 -17.27 2.66
C THR A 62 3.08 -16.57 3.88
N HIS A 63 2.55 -15.40 4.25
CA HIS A 63 3.21 -14.50 5.20
C HIS A 63 2.38 -14.23 6.47
N GLN A 64 1.14 -14.72 6.54
CA GLN A 64 0.22 -14.50 7.67
C GLN A 64 0.09 -13.02 8.05
N THR A 65 0.14 -12.14 7.05
CA THR A 65 0.01 -10.69 7.21
C THR A 65 -1.02 -10.13 6.25
N LEU A 66 -1.78 -9.17 6.75
CA LEU A 66 -2.68 -8.34 5.96
C LEU A 66 -1.99 -7.09 5.44
N ASP A 67 -0.72 -6.86 5.78
CA ASP A 67 0.00 -5.66 5.39
C ASP A 67 0.27 -5.58 3.89
N LYS A 68 0.26 -4.35 3.37
CA LYS A 68 0.64 -4.13 1.98
C LYS A 68 2.15 -4.12 1.89
N LYS A 69 2.67 -4.62 0.78
CA LYS A 69 4.10 -4.46 0.47
C LYS A 69 4.39 -2.98 0.24
N CYS A 70 5.44 -2.45 0.86
CA CYS A 70 5.96 -1.14 0.52
C CYS A 70 6.28 -1.08 -0.98
N ARG A 71 5.90 0.02 -1.63
CA ARG A 71 6.26 0.27 -3.02
C ARG A 71 7.77 0.36 -3.13
N SER A 72 8.36 -0.36 -4.07
CA SER A 72 9.76 -0.17 -4.41
C SER A 72 9.93 1.19 -5.07
N GLY A 73 10.73 2.06 -4.46
CA GLY A 73 11.18 3.31 -5.07
C GLY A 73 12.57 3.16 -5.67
N ARG A 74 13.03 4.21 -6.37
CA ARG A 74 14.43 4.30 -6.79
C ARG A 74 15.33 4.33 -5.55
N PRO A 75 16.42 3.53 -5.49
CA PRO A 75 17.40 3.64 -4.43
C PRO A 75 17.92 5.08 -4.32
N ARG A 76 18.23 5.50 -3.09
CA ARG A 76 18.81 6.82 -2.85
C ARG A 76 20.23 6.85 -3.45
N LYS A 77 20.60 7.97 -4.09
CA LYS A 77 21.96 8.16 -4.61
C LYS A 77 23.00 8.20 -3.49
N LEU A 78 22.63 8.81 -2.37
CA LEU A 78 23.48 8.96 -1.19
C LEU A 78 23.19 7.84 -0.18
N THR A 79 24.25 7.38 0.48
CA THR A 79 24.13 6.47 1.62
C THR A 79 23.55 7.20 2.83
N VAL A 80 23.02 6.44 3.80
CA VAL A 80 22.50 7.00 5.06
C VAL A 80 23.58 7.81 5.79
N GLN A 81 24.84 7.37 5.73
CA GLN A 81 25.98 8.09 6.31
C GLN A 81 26.23 9.41 5.60
N GLN A 82 26.26 9.44 4.26
CA GLN A 82 26.46 10.68 3.48
C GLN A 82 25.32 11.69 3.72
N ILE A 83 24.08 11.22 3.83
CA ILE A 83 22.93 12.05 4.19
C ILE A 83 23.11 12.63 5.61
N ARG A 84 23.51 11.81 6.57
CA ARG A 84 23.77 12.25 7.96
C ARG A 84 24.90 13.28 8.01
N TRP A 85 25.99 13.03 7.30
CA TRP A 85 27.11 13.97 7.18
C TRP A 85 26.64 15.30 6.57
N GLN A 86 25.88 15.28 5.48
CA GLN A 86 25.32 16.46 4.86
C GLN A 86 24.46 17.30 5.83
N TYR A 87 23.59 16.67 6.63
CA TYR A 87 22.78 17.37 7.62
C TYR A 87 23.61 18.01 8.74
N LEU A 88 24.69 17.35 9.18
CA LEU A 88 25.58 17.86 10.22
C LEU A 88 26.45 19.02 9.70
N THR A 89 26.88 18.97 8.43
CA THR A 89 27.73 20.01 7.83
C THR A 89 26.94 21.23 7.34
N ASN A 90 25.67 21.06 6.94
CA ASN A 90 24.82 22.15 6.43
C ASN A 90 24.36 23.15 7.49
N ASN A 91 24.54 22.88 8.79
CA ASN A 91 24.27 23.85 9.86
C ASN A 91 25.40 24.89 10.03
N ASN A 92 26.41 24.92 9.15
CA ASN A 92 27.58 25.79 9.23
C ASN A 92 28.08 26.26 7.83
N THR A 93 27.23 26.89 7.02
CA THR A 93 27.72 27.68 5.86
C THR A 93 27.29 29.14 5.97
N PRO A 94 28.24 30.07 6.20
CA PRO A 94 28.09 31.46 5.80
C PRO A 94 27.89 31.52 4.28
N SER A 95 27.03 32.44 3.85
CA SER A 95 26.87 32.83 2.45
C SER A 95 28.22 33.05 1.77
N TYR A 96 28.33 32.60 0.51
CA TYR A 96 29.37 32.83 -0.50
C TYR A 96 30.47 33.85 -0.18
N PRO A 97 31.74 33.57 -0.54
CA PRO A 97 32.82 34.53 -0.32
C PRO A 97 32.50 35.85 -1.03
N GLN A 98 32.33 36.93 -0.26
CA GLN A 98 32.30 38.27 -0.83
C GLN A 98 33.70 38.55 -1.38
N CYS A 99 33.79 38.70 -2.70
CA CYS A 99 34.97 39.25 -3.35
C CYS A 99 35.20 40.67 -2.80
N VAL A 100 36.29 40.86 -2.07
CA VAL A 100 36.76 42.16 -1.58
C VAL A 100 37.42 42.95 -2.72
N GLN A 101 37.00 44.20 -2.90
CA GLN A 101 37.63 45.23 -3.77
C GLN A 101 38.76 45.93 -3.04
#